data_AF-A0A9N7LUP1-F1
#
_entry.id   AF-A0A9N7LUP1-F1
#
_cell.length_a   1.000
_cell.length_b   1.000
_cell.length_c   1.000
_cell.angle_alpha   90.00
_cell.angle_beta   90.00
_cell.angle_gamma   90.00
#
_symmetry.space_group_name_H-M   'P 1'
#
loop_
_entity.id
_entity.type
_entity.pdbx_description
1 polymer ?
#
loop_
_entity_poly.entity_id
_entity_poly.type
_entity_poly.pdbx_seq_one_letter_code
_entity_poly.pdbx_strand_id
1 'polypeptide(L)' 'MQEALANEARVIAVEGAYLRRALPDHTPAAIRSGIEDYLAASFDLENATTHRQGTSRNAAIDRANAAEDRVNAACR' A
#
# COMPACT_ATOMS: atom_id res chain seq x y z
N MET A 1 -4.04 21.17 -6.78
CA MET A 1 -4.67 19.83 -6.84
C MET A 1 -3.73 18.79 -7.45
N GLN A 2 -3.24 18.97 -8.69
CA GLN A 2 -2.22 18.08 -9.31
C GLN A 2 -0.96 17.91 -8.46
N GLU A 3 -0.42 19.01 -7.92
CA GLU A 3 0.79 18.99 -7.09
C GLU A 3 0.61 18.24 -5.76
N ALA A 4 -0.59 18.31 -5.18
CA ALA A 4 -0.93 17.57 -3.96
C ALA A 4 -0.95 16.06 -4.22
N LEU A 5 -1.58 15.63 -5.32
CA LEU A 5 -1.60 14.22 -5.74
C LEU A 5 -0.20 13.69 -6.07
N ALA A 6 0.62 14.49 -6.75
CA ALA A 6 2.00 14.12 -7.04
C ALA A 6 2.85 14.00 -5.76
N ASN A 7 2.60 14.83 -4.75
CA ASN A 7 3.27 14.72 -3.45
C ASN A 7 2.81 13.48 -2.69
N GLU A 8 1.52 13.17 -2.68
CA GLU A 8 0.95 11.94 -2.08
C GLU A 8 1.59 10.68 -2.67
N ALA A 9 1.65 10.58 -4.00
CA ALA A 9 2.31 9.48 -4.70
C ALA A 9 3.79 9.31 -4.31
N ARG A 10 4.51 10.43 -4.15
CA ARG A 10 5.92 10.41 -3.73
C ARG A 10 6.09 9.97 -2.29
N VAL A 11 5.21 10.40 -1.39
CA VAL A 11 5.23 9.98 0.02
C VAL A 11 5.01 8.48 0.11
N ILE A 12 3.97 7.96 -0.56
CA ILE A 12 3.67 6.52 -0.58
C ILE A 12 4.85 5.70 -1.14
N ALA A 13 5.49 6.18 -2.20
CA ALA A 13 6.64 5.50 -2.77
C ALA A 13 7.84 5.45 -1.80
N VAL A 14 8.13 6.56 -1.11
CA VAL A 14 9.23 6.64 -0.14
C VAL A 14 8.95 5.81 1.09
N GLU A 15 7.75 5.91 1.66
CA GLU A 15 7.33 5.14 2.83
C GLU A 15 7.28 3.64 2.53
N GLY A 16 6.78 3.24 1.36
CA GLY A 16 6.78 1.85 0.95
C GLY A 16 8.18 1.26 0.75
N ALA A 17 9.09 2.02 0.17
CA ALA A 17 10.50 1.62 0.07
C ALA A 17 11.17 1.51 1.44
N TYR A 18 10.89 2.44 2.35
CA TYR A 18 11.38 2.39 3.72
C TYR A 18 10.85 1.16 4.46
N LEU A 19 9.54 0.90 4.43
CA LEU A 19 8.92 -0.23 5.10
C LEU A 19 9.49 -1.56 4.61
N ARG A 20 9.64 -1.75 3.29
CA ARG A 20 10.27 -2.97 2.73
C ARG A 20 11.68 -3.21 3.26
N ARG A 21 12.47 -2.14 3.43
CA ARG A 21 13.83 -2.22 3.96
C ARG A 21 13.88 -2.40 5.48
N ALA A 22 12.96 -1.76 6.20
CA ALA A 22 12.96 -1.71 7.66
C ALA A 22 12.32 -2.94 8.30
N LEU A 23 11.59 -3.77 7.52
CA LEU A 23 10.98 -5.00 8.00
C LEU A 23 12.02 -6.01 8.49
N PRO A 24 12.04 -6.33 9.80
CA PRO A 24 12.99 -7.30 10.34
C PRO A 24 12.87 -8.68 9.68
N ASP A 25 13.98 -9.37 9.47
CA ASP A 25 13.99 -10.70 8.82
C ASP A 25 13.14 -11.74 9.56
N HIS A 26 12.95 -11.56 10.87
CA HIS A 26 12.13 -12.43 11.71
C HIS A 26 10.64 -12.06 11.72
N THR A 27 10.19 -11.06 10.94
CA THR A 27 8.76 -10.77 10.78
C THR A 27 8.04 -12.02 10.25
N PRO A 28 6.99 -12.51 10.94
CA PRO A 28 6.22 -13.66 10.50
C PRO A 28 5.76 -13.52 9.04
N ALA A 29 5.84 -14.62 8.28
CA ALA A 29 5.56 -14.60 6.84
C ALA A 29 4.19 -14.00 6.51
N ALA A 30 3.16 -14.29 7.31
CA ALA A 30 1.81 -13.75 7.13
C ALA A 30 1.75 -12.21 7.28
N ILE A 31 2.50 -11.65 8.23
CA ILE A 31 2.58 -10.20 8.43
C ILE A 31 3.38 -9.57 7.28
N ARG A 32 4.53 -10.17 6.91
CA ARG A 32 5.36 -9.69 5.80
C ARG A 32 4.58 -9.66 4.48
N SER A 33 3.89 -10.75 4.13
CA SER A 33 3.10 -10.81 2.90
C SER A 33 1.93 -9.83 2.92
N GLY A 34 1.28 -9.64 4.07
CA GLY A 34 0.21 -8.64 4.20
C GLY A 34 0.70 -7.21 3.99
N ILE A 35 1.88 -6.87 4.52
CA ILE A 35 2.50 -5.55 4.30
C ILE A 35 2.92 -5.38 2.83
N GLU A 36 3.48 -6.43 2.20
CA GLU A 36 3.83 -6.39 0.78
C GLU A 36 2.60 -6.18 -0.12
N ASP A 37 1.49 -6.88 0.16
CA ASP A 37 0.20 -6.72 -0.51
C ASP A 37 -0.36 -5.30 -0.33
N TYR A 38 -0.32 -4.76 0.89
CA TYR A 38 -0.75 -3.40 1.19
C TYR A 38 0.03 -2.38 0.35
N LEU A 39 1.36 -2.48 0.37
CA LEU A 39 2.22 -1.57 -0.39
C LEU A 39 1.96 -1.65 -1.90
N ALA A 40 1.78 -2.86 -2.45
CA ALA A 40 1.43 -3.02 -3.86
C ALA A 40 0.09 -2.34 -4.20
N ALA A 41 -0.93 -2.50 -3.35
CA ALA A 41 -2.22 -1.84 -3.52
C ALA A 41 -2.12 -0.31 -3.43
N SER A 42 -1.29 0.23 -2.53
CA SER A 42 -1.04 1.67 -2.43
C SER A 42 -0.39 2.24 -3.71
N PHE A 43 0.56 1.52 -4.32
CA PHE A 43 1.13 1.93 -5.61
C PHE A 43 0.08 1.96 -6.73
N ASP A 44 -0.78 0.94 -6.79
CA ASP A 44 -1.86 0.89 -7.78
C ASP A 44 -2.89 2.01 -7.58
N LEU A 45 -3.17 2.37 -6.33
CA LEU A 45 -4.06 3.48 -5.98
C LEU A 45 -3.52 4.81 -6.51
N GLU A 46 -2.23 5.08 -6.32
CA GLU A 46 -1.58 6.30 -6.79
C GLU A 46 -1.50 6.38 -8.32
N ASN A 47 -1.20 5.25 -8.96
CA ASN A 47 -1.20 5.15 -10.41
C ASN A 47 -2.61 5.39 -10.97
N ALA A 48 -3.63 4.74 -10.42
CA ALA A 48 -5.02 4.92 -10.81
C ALA A 48 -5.51 6.36 -10.57
N THR A 49 -5.09 6.99 -9.47
CA THR A 49 -5.41 8.38 -9.16
C THR A 49 -4.78 9.34 -10.17
N THR A 50 -3.49 9.17 -10.48
CA THR A 50 -2.76 9.95 -11.50
C THR A 50 -3.43 9.86 -12.86
N HIS A 51 -3.88 8.66 -13.26
CA HIS A 51 -4.55 8.41 -14.53
C HIS A 51 -6.07 8.64 -14.50
N ARG A 52 -6.64 9.13 -13.38
CA ARG A 52 -8.09 9.39 -13.20
C ARG A 52 -8.98 8.17 -13.45
N GLN A 53 -8.52 6.98 -13.06
CA GLN A 53 -9.21 5.71 -13.21
C GLN A 53 -10.02 5.37 -11.95
N GLY A 54 -11.22 5.95 -11.82
CA GLY A 54 -12.04 5.84 -10.59
C GLY A 54 -12.34 4.40 -10.14
N THR A 55 -12.71 3.51 -11.05
CA THR A 55 -12.97 2.09 -10.73
C THR A 55 -11.72 1.37 -10.25
N SER A 56 -10.59 1.55 -10.97
CA SER A 56 -9.30 0.96 -10.58
C SER A 56 -8.83 1.47 -9.22
N ARG A 57 -9.06 2.75 -8.94
CA ARG A 57 -8.75 3.37 -7.64
C ARG A 57 -9.54 2.70 -6.51
N ASN A 58 -10.84 2.51 -6.67
CA ASN A 58 -11.67 1.85 -5.66
C ASN A 58 -11.24 0.40 -5.42
N ALA A 59 -10.93 -0.35 -6.49
CA ALA A 59 -10.44 -1.71 -6.36
C ALA A 59 -9.06 -1.78 -5.66
N ALA A 60 -8.21 -0.76 -5.82
CA ALA A 60 -6.96 -0.66 -5.08
C ALA A 60 -7.18 -0.37 -3.59
N ILE A 61 -8.15 0.50 -3.25
CA ILE A 61 -8.56 0.76 -1.85
C ILE A 61 -9.04 -0.54 -1.18
N ASP A 62 -9.92 -1.29 -1.84
CA ASP A 62 -10.47 -2.53 -1.28
C ASP A 62 -9.37 -3.56 -1.00
N ARG A 63 -8.38 -3.67 -1.90
CA ARG A 63 -7.22 -4.54 -1.70
C ARG A 63 -6.33 -4.08 -0.55
N ALA A 64 -6.08 -2.77 -0.42
CA ALA A 64 -5.28 -2.24 0.68
C ALA A 64 -5.95 -2.54 2.03
N ASN A 65 -7.25 -2.29 2.15
CA ASN A 65 -8.04 -2.60 3.35
C ASN A 65 -8.00 -4.10 3.68
N ALA A 66 -8.20 -4.97 2.69
CA ALA A 66 -8.15 -6.42 2.90
C ALA A 66 -6.74 -6.94 3.28
N ALA A 67 -5.67 -6.27 2.87
CA ALA A 67 -4.31 -6.59 3.27
C ALA A 67 -4.05 -6.13 4.72
N GLU A 68 -4.52 -4.93 5.08
CA GLU A 68 -4.48 -4.42 6.46
C GLU A 68 -5.23 -5.36 7.42
N ASP A 69 -6.44 -5.81 7.07
CA ASP A 69 -7.21 -6.76 7.87
C ASP A 69 -6.45 -8.07 8.13
N ARG A 70 -5.72 -8.57 7.11
CA ARG A 70 -4.90 -9.77 7.24
C ARG A 70 -3.72 -9.56 8.19
N VAL A 71 -3.04 -8.40 8.12
CA VAL A 71 -1.98 -8.04 9.07
C VAL A 71 -2.54 -7.95 10.48
N ASN A 72 -3.66 -7.25 10.65
CA ASN A 72 -4.33 -7.08 11.93
C ASN A 72 -4.76 -8.42 12.54
N ALA A 73 -5.25 -9.36 11.74
CA ALA A 73 -5.60 -10.70 12.19
C ALA A 73 -4.38 -11.53 12.62
N ALA A 74 -3.24 -11.40 11.93
CA ALA A 74 -2.01 -12.11 12.26
C ALA A 74 -1.31 -11.57 13.54
N CYS A 75 -1.64 -10.34 13.96
CA CYS A 75 -1.11 -9.70 15.17
C CYS A 75 -1.97 -9.95 16.42
N ARG A 76 -3.11 -10.64 16.30
CA ARG A 76 -4.00 -11.01 17.41
C ARG A 76 -3.74 -12.43 17.88
#